data_AF-T1H525-F1
#
_entry.id   AF-T1H525-F1
#
_cell.length_a   1.000
_cell.length_b   1.000
_cell.length_c   1.000
_cell.angle_alpha   90.00
_cell.angle_beta   90.00
_cell.angle_gamma   90.00
#
_symmetry.space_group_name_H-M   'P 1'
#
loop_
_entity.id
_entity.type
_entity.pdbx_description
1 polymer ?
#
loop_
_entity_poly.entity_id
_entity_poly.type
_entity_poly.pdbx_seq_one_letter_code
_entity_poly.pdbx_strand_id
1 'polypeptide(L)'
;EISSNEQDENEYLIQGLCAFLLGLCIQCNDNTVMGNGKEDLCQLIEKRIGLEIYSRKLGEVSRHESYSRAGKHPQIRVNLGSDLLLDFEFCKLFKTLEHTISKLINGYSGNNTNLAELTLSSEASDLVGQYKGIIRDLDQEIKSLKEQVKDVNL
;
A
#
# COMPACT_ATOMS: atom_id res chain seq x y z
N GLU A 1 -6.52 -26.21 27.14
CA GLU A 1 -7.12 -24.90 27.38
C GLU A 1 -6.22 -23.88 26.73
N ILE A 2 -6.74 -23.09 25.79
CA ILE A 2 -6.00 -21.95 25.22
C ILE A 2 -6.05 -20.87 26.31
N SER A 3 -4.90 -20.34 26.70
CA SER A 3 -4.83 -19.26 27.70
C SER A 3 -5.56 -18.03 27.13
N SER A 4 -6.26 -17.26 27.96
CA SER A 4 -6.94 -16.03 27.52
C SER A 4 -6.02 -15.09 26.73
N ASN A 5 -4.74 -15.05 27.08
CA ASN A 5 -3.74 -14.25 26.37
C ASN A 5 -3.48 -14.73 24.93
N GLU A 6 -3.45 -16.04 24.67
CA GLU A 6 -3.23 -16.59 23.32
C GLU A 6 -4.44 -16.32 22.41
N GLN A 7 -5.64 -16.30 23.00
CA GLN A 7 -6.86 -15.94 22.26
C GLN A 7 -6.86 -14.47 21.85
N ASP A 8 -6.41 -13.57 22.73
CA ASP A 8 -6.27 -12.14 22.45
C ASP A 8 -5.19 -11.88 21.38
N GLU A 9 -4.05 -12.59 21.44
CA GLU A 9 -2.98 -12.49 20.43
C GLU A 9 -3.44 -12.91 19.03
N ASN A 10 -4.17 -14.01 18.93
CA ASN A 10 -4.75 -14.47 17.67
C ASN A 10 -5.79 -13.48 17.13
N GLU A 11 -6.57 -12.83 18.00
CA GLU A 11 -7.49 -11.78 17.57
C GLU A 11 -6.76 -10.58 16.97
N TYR A 12 -5.67 -10.11 17.60
CA TYR A 12 -4.85 -9.03 17.04
C TYR A 12 -4.23 -9.42 15.69
N LEU A 13 -3.78 -10.66 15.52
CA LEU A 13 -3.31 -11.17 14.23
C LEU A 13 -4.39 -11.08 13.17
N ILE A 14 -5.61 -11.57 13.46
CA ILE A 14 -6.74 -11.51 12.52
C ILE A 14 -7.06 -10.05 12.15
N GLN A 15 -7.07 -9.15 13.12
CA GLN A 15 -7.27 -7.72 12.85
C GLN A 15 -6.20 -7.15 11.92
N GLY A 16 -4.94 -7.54 12.10
CA GLY A 16 -3.85 -7.16 11.21
C GLY A 16 -3.96 -7.75 9.81
N LEU A 17 -4.38 -9.01 9.69
CA LEU A 17 -4.65 -9.66 8.40
C LEU A 17 -5.82 -8.97 7.66
N CYS A 18 -6.86 -8.57 8.37
CA CYS A 18 -7.96 -7.77 7.81
C CYS A 18 -7.49 -6.40 7.32
N ALA A 19 -6.63 -5.71 8.09
CA ALA A 19 -6.02 -4.46 7.66
C ALA A 19 -5.16 -4.65 6.39
N PHE A 20 -4.35 -5.71 6.36
CA PHE A 20 -3.54 -6.05 5.19
C PHE A 20 -4.37 -6.31 3.94
N LEU A 21 -5.45 -7.11 4.06
CA LEU A 21 -6.37 -7.38 2.96
C LEU A 21 -7.00 -6.09 2.42
N LEU A 22 -7.44 -5.19 3.30
CA LEU A 22 -7.98 -3.90 2.89
C LEU A 22 -6.93 -3.04 2.17
N GLY A 23 -5.69 -3.05 2.64
CA GLY A 23 -4.56 -2.40 1.98
C GLY A 23 -4.29 -2.96 0.57
N LEU A 24 -4.37 -4.28 0.39
CA LEU A 24 -4.26 -4.92 -0.93
C LEU A 24 -5.41 -4.49 -1.86
N CYS A 25 -6.64 -4.44 -1.35
CA CYS A 25 -7.80 -3.96 -2.11
C CYS A 25 -7.63 -2.52 -2.61
N ILE A 26 -6.81 -1.69 -1.95
CA ILE A 26 -6.50 -0.33 -2.37
C ILE A 26 -5.30 -0.32 -3.32
N GLN A 27 -4.21 -1.00 -2.98
CA GLN A 27 -3.00 -1.07 -3.79
C GLN A 27 -3.28 -1.63 -5.19
N CYS A 28 -4.05 -2.71 -5.27
CA CYS A 28 -4.35 -3.44 -6.50
C CYS A 28 -5.67 -3.01 -7.17
N ASN A 29 -6.35 -1.99 -6.65
CA ASN A 29 -7.58 -1.49 -7.25
C ASN A 29 -7.28 -0.87 -8.63
N ASP A 30 -8.13 -1.12 -9.62
CA ASP A 30 -8.07 -0.48 -10.94
C ASP A 30 -9.12 0.63 -11.12
N ASN A 31 -9.85 0.96 -10.04
CA ASN A 31 -10.96 1.93 -9.98
C ASN A 31 -12.14 1.62 -10.92
N THR A 32 -12.30 0.35 -11.36
CA THR A 32 -13.40 -0.03 -12.25
C THR A 32 -14.75 -0.12 -11.55
N VAL A 33 -14.77 -0.33 -10.23
CA VAL A 33 -15.99 -0.45 -9.43
C VAL A 33 -16.38 0.90 -8.82
N MET A 34 -17.50 1.45 -9.25
CA MET A 34 -18.02 2.73 -8.73
C MET A 34 -18.28 2.67 -7.22
N GLY A 35 -17.88 3.73 -6.51
CA GLY A 35 -18.04 3.85 -5.06
C GLY A 35 -17.12 2.95 -4.22
N ASN A 36 -16.21 2.22 -4.86
CA ASN A 36 -15.17 1.41 -4.22
C ASN A 36 -13.81 1.64 -4.88
N GLY A 37 -13.59 2.86 -5.39
CA GLY A 37 -12.27 3.26 -5.88
C GLY A 37 -11.28 3.38 -4.73
N LYS A 38 -10.00 3.54 -5.07
CA LYS A 38 -8.93 3.70 -4.07
C LYS A 38 -9.22 4.83 -3.09
N GLU A 39 -9.71 5.95 -3.59
CA GLU A 39 -10.08 7.13 -2.82
C GLU A 39 -11.22 6.83 -1.82
N ASP A 40 -12.28 6.15 -2.29
CA ASP A 40 -13.43 5.79 -1.46
C ASP A 40 -13.02 4.89 -0.29
N LEU A 41 -12.14 3.92 -0.56
CA LEU A 41 -11.62 2.98 0.43
C LEU A 41 -10.68 3.66 1.43
N CYS A 42 -9.80 4.57 0.97
CA CYS A 42 -8.97 5.38 1.86
C CYS A 42 -9.82 6.29 2.77
N GLN A 43 -10.84 6.95 2.22
CA GLN A 43 -11.81 7.72 3.00
C GLN A 43 -12.54 6.87 4.03
N LEU A 44 -12.90 5.63 3.68
CA LEU A 44 -13.55 4.70 4.59
C LEU A 44 -12.63 4.37 5.77
N ILE A 45 -11.35 4.10 5.53
CA ILE A 45 -10.36 3.86 6.58
C ILE A 45 -10.27 5.10 7.49
N GLU A 46 -10.05 6.28 6.91
CA GLU A 46 -9.91 7.52 7.68
C GLU A 46 -11.13 7.78 8.57
N LYS A 47 -12.34 7.69 8.02
CA LYS A 47 -13.58 8.05 8.73
C LYS A 47 -14.06 6.99 9.71
N ARG A 48 -13.78 5.70 9.48
CA ARG A 48 -14.33 4.59 10.29
C ARG A 48 -13.32 3.96 11.23
N ILE A 49 -12.05 3.99 10.89
CA ILE A 49 -10.98 3.31 11.63
C ILE A 49 -10.00 4.33 12.20
N GLY A 50 -9.62 5.34 11.40
CA GLY A 50 -8.51 6.25 11.66
C GLY A 50 -7.18 5.67 11.17
N LEU A 51 -6.37 6.51 10.52
CA LEU A 51 -5.13 6.09 9.85
C LEU A 51 -4.07 5.53 10.82
N GLU A 52 -3.96 6.10 12.02
CA GLU A 52 -3.06 5.60 13.06
C GLU A 52 -3.49 4.22 13.57
N ILE A 53 -4.79 4.02 13.80
CA ILE A 53 -5.34 2.75 14.27
C ILE A 53 -5.17 1.68 13.19
N TYR A 54 -5.41 2.02 11.92
CA TYR A 54 -5.15 1.13 10.80
C TYR A 54 -3.67 0.72 10.74
N SER A 55 -2.74 1.69 10.80
CA SER A 55 -1.29 1.42 10.76
C SER A 55 -0.85 0.52 11.92
N ARG A 56 -1.37 0.77 13.12
CA ARG A 56 -1.11 -0.09 14.29
C ARG A 56 -1.61 -1.51 14.07
N LYS A 57 -2.86 -1.67 13.60
CA LYS A 57 -3.45 -2.99 13.32
C LYS A 57 -2.64 -3.74 12.26
N LEU A 58 -2.26 -3.09 11.16
CA LEU A 58 -1.43 -3.68 10.11
C LEU A 58 -0.13 -4.27 10.69
N GLY A 59 0.54 -3.53 11.60
CA GLY A 59 1.76 -3.97 12.26
C GLY A 59 1.59 -5.14 13.24
N GLU A 60 0.36 -5.51 13.64
CA GLU A 60 0.15 -6.68 14.51
C GLU A 60 0.55 -8.00 13.82
N VAL A 61 0.53 -8.05 12.48
CA VAL A 61 0.95 -9.24 11.72
C VAL A 61 2.43 -9.53 11.92
N SER A 62 3.30 -8.53 11.75
CA SER A 62 4.76 -8.70 11.88
C SER A 62 5.21 -8.86 13.34
N ARG A 63 4.40 -8.40 14.30
CA ARG A 63 4.65 -8.55 15.75
C ARG A 63 4.27 -9.92 16.30
N HIS A 64 3.38 -10.65 15.64
CA HIS A 64 2.91 -11.95 16.11
C HIS A 64 4.02 -13.02 16.10
N GLU A 65 4.07 -13.89 17.10
CA GLU A 65 5.13 -14.91 17.22
C GLU A 65 5.14 -15.87 16.01
N SER A 66 3.96 -16.31 15.56
CA SER A 66 3.81 -17.15 14.37
C SER A 66 4.46 -16.55 13.11
N TYR A 67 4.47 -15.22 12.96
CA TYR A 67 5.15 -14.56 11.84
C TYR A 67 6.67 -14.71 11.94
N SER A 68 7.22 -14.46 13.14
CA SER A 68 8.64 -14.64 13.42
C SER A 68 9.11 -16.09 13.25
N ARG A 69 8.24 -17.05 13.55
CA ARG A 69 8.51 -18.48 13.38
C ARG A 69 8.45 -18.90 11.91
N ALA A 70 7.35 -18.58 11.22
CA ALA A 70 7.11 -18.96 9.82
C ALA A 70 8.09 -18.27 8.86
N GLY A 71 8.47 -17.02 9.11
CA GLY A 71 9.36 -16.24 8.23
C GLY A 71 10.83 -16.68 8.21
N LYS A 72 11.26 -17.59 9.10
CA LYS A 72 12.67 -18.05 9.18
C LYS A 72 13.01 -19.10 8.14
N HIS A 73 12.11 -20.05 7.92
CA HIS A 73 12.38 -21.24 7.10
C HIS A 73 11.14 -21.66 6.32
N PRO A 74 11.29 -22.07 5.04
CA PRO A 74 10.17 -22.57 4.24
C PRO A 74 9.63 -23.92 4.73
N GLN A 75 10.42 -24.69 5.49
CA GLN A 75 9.97 -25.98 6.01
C GLN A 75 9.01 -25.79 7.19
N ILE A 76 7.83 -26.40 7.09
CA ILE A 76 6.89 -26.48 8.19
C ILE A 76 7.51 -27.31 9.32
N ARG A 77 7.77 -26.67 10.46
CA ARG A 77 8.28 -27.31 11.69
C ARG A 77 7.38 -26.91 12.84
N VAL A 78 6.30 -27.66 13.05
CA VAL A 78 5.33 -27.44 14.12
C VAL A 78 5.14 -28.72 14.92
N ASN A 79 4.91 -28.58 16.23
CA ASN A 79 4.65 -29.71 17.12
C ASN A 79 3.14 -30.01 17.20
N LEU A 80 2.31 -28.97 17.13
CA LEU A 80 0.86 -29.06 17.10
C LEU A 80 0.30 -28.35 15.86
N GLY A 81 -0.82 -28.86 15.32
CA GLY A 81 -1.49 -28.22 14.18
C GLY A 81 -1.98 -26.80 14.48
N SER A 82 -2.29 -26.50 15.74
CA SER A 82 -2.66 -25.15 16.21
C SER A 82 -1.56 -24.11 16.06
N ASP A 83 -0.29 -24.55 15.93
CA ASP A 83 0.86 -23.65 15.79
C ASP A 83 1.06 -23.17 14.35
N LEU A 84 0.34 -23.78 13.39
CA LEU A 84 0.43 -23.53 11.96
C LEU A 84 -0.58 -22.44 11.54
N LEU A 85 -0.28 -21.19 11.90
CA LEU A 85 -1.15 -20.05 11.59
C LEU A 85 -0.74 -19.28 10.32
N LEU A 86 0.55 -19.18 10.05
CA LEU A 86 1.10 -18.44 8.92
C LEU A 86 2.10 -19.30 8.15
N ASP A 87 2.17 -19.08 6.83
CA ASP A 87 3.13 -19.73 5.96
C ASP A 87 4.31 -18.81 5.59
N PHE A 88 5.42 -19.42 5.16
CA PHE A 88 6.66 -18.72 4.84
C PHE A 88 6.52 -17.75 3.66
N GLU A 89 5.76 -18.12 2.62
CA GLU A 89 5.60 -17.26 1.44
C GLU A 89 4.68 -16.07 1.73
N PHE A 90 3.65 -16.26 2.56
CA PHE A 90 2.87 -15.15 3.12
C PHE A 90 3.75 -14.18 3.90
N CYS A 91 4.64 -14.67 4.79
CA CYS A 91 5.55 -13.79 5.52
C CYS A 91 6.44 -12.95 4.58
N LYS A 92 6.94 -13.55 3.49
CA LYS A 92 7.71 -12.82 2.46
C LYS A 92 6.85 -11.78 1.72
N LEU A 93 5.63 -12.16 1.34
CA LEU A 93 4.68 -11.26 0.69
C LEU A 93 4.37 -10.06 1.59
N PHE A 94 3.99 -10.31 2.84
CA PHE A 94 3.68 -9.28 3.82
C PHE A 94 4.87 -8.34 4.02
N LYS A 95 6.08 -8.88 4.26
CA LYS A 95 7.30 -8.07 4.41
C LYS A 95 7.55 -7.14 3.23
N THR A 96 7.22 -7.57 2.01
CA THR A 96 7.43 -6.78 0.79
C THR A 96 6.38 -5.67 0.64
N LEU A 97 5.15 -5.92 1.08
CA LEU A 97 4.01 -5.03 0.84
C LEU A 97 3.63 -4.15 2.03
N GLU A 98 4.00 -4.51 3.26
CA GLU A 98 3.67 -3.76 4.48
C GLU A 98 4.08 -2.28 4.37
N HIS A 99 5.32 -2.01 3.96
CA HIS A 99 5.81 -0.65 3.80
C HIS A 99 5.08 0.11 2.68
N THR A 100 4.87 -0.55 1.54
CA THR A 100 4.15 0.04 0.39
C THR A 100 2.72 0.42 0.75
N ILE A 101 1.99 -0.48 1.40
CA ILE A 101 0.62 -0.23 1.88
C ILE A 101 0.63 0.89 2.93
N SER A 102 1.56 0.87 3.88
CA SER A 102 1.64 1.92 4.90
C SER A 102 1.89 3.30 4.27
N LYS A 103 2.78 3.39 3.27
CA LYS A 103 3.06 4.63 2.54
C LYS A 103 1.83 5.09 1.75
N LEU A 104 1.12 4.18 1.10
CA LEU A 104 -0.10 4.47 0.34
C LEU A 104 -1.17 5.10 1.23
N ILE A 105 -1.47 4.48 2.37
CA ILE A 105 -2.53 4.91 3.28
C ILE A 105 -2.16 6.19 4.03
N ASN A 106 -0.92 6.34 4.48
CA ASN A 106 -0.49 7.57 5.15
C ASN A 106 -0.33 8.74 4.17
N GLY A 107 0.01 8.47 2.90
CA GLY A 107 0.11 9.47 1.83
C GLY A 107 -1.23 10.06 1.40
N TYR A 108 -2.34 9.38 1.70
CA TYR A 108 -3.70 9.86 1.46
C TYR A 108 -4.08 11.07 2.35
N SER A 109 -3.56 11.14 3.60
CA SER A 109 -3.90 12.22 4.56
C SER A 109 -3.42 13.62 4.14
N GLY A 110 -2.65 13.74 3.05
CA GLY A 110 -2.21 15.02 2.50
C GLY A 110 -2.88 15.26 1.16
N ASN A 111 -3.69 16.32 1.07
CA ASN A 111 -4.50 16.77 -0.08
C ASN A 111 -3.77 16.98 -1.44
N ASN A 112 -2.57 16.44 -1.67
CA ASN A 112 -1.76 16.69 -2.87
C ASN A 112 -1.09 15.45 -3.47
N THR A 113 -1.31 14.24 -2.94
CA THR A 113 -0.67 13.04 -3.48
C THR A 113 -1.63 12.27 -4.38
N ASN A 114 -1.34 12.22 -5.69
CA ASN A 114 -2.12 11.41 -6.62
C ASN A 114 -1.92 9.93 -6.28
N LEU A 115 -2.97 9.29 -5.76
CA LEU A 115 -2.95 7.91 -5.29
C LEU A 115 -2.57 6.92 -6.40
N ALA A 116 -2.79 7.28 -7.67
CA ALA A 116 -2.34 6.49 -8.81
C ALA A 116 -0.81 6.38 -8.84
N GLU A 117 -0.07 7.48 -8.57
CA GLU A 117 1.40 7.49 -8.54
C GLU A 117 1.96 6.65 -7.39
N LEU A 118 1.29 6.63 -6.24
CA LEU A 118 1.71 5.84 -5.08
C LEU A 118 1.53 4.33 -5.28
N THR A 119 0.67 3.92 -6.21
CA THR A 119 0.45 2.50 -6.55
C THR A 119 1.28 1.99 -7.72
N LEU A 120 2.06 2.86 -8.38
CA LEU A 120 2.94 2.45 -9.48
C LEU A 120 4.09 1.59 -8.96
N SER A 121 4.59 0.68 -9.80
CA SER A 121 5.88 0.05 -9.56
C SER A 121 7.00 1.10 -9.61
N SER A 122 8.16 0.79 -9.04
CA SER A 122 9.31 1.71 -9.09
C SER A 122 9.68 2.06 -10.52
N GLU A 123 9.69 1.06 -11.41
CA GLU A 123 10.01 1.22 -12.83
C GLU A 123 8.97 2.10 -13.54
N ALA A 124 7.69 1.91 -13.23
CA ALA A 124 6.62 2.72 -13.78
C ALA A 124 6.67 4.17 -13.27
N SER A 125 7.02 4.38 -12.00
CA SER A 125 7.23 5.71 -11.42
C SER A 125 8.39 6.43 -12.10
N ASP A 126 9.53 5.77 -12.27
CA ASP A 126 10.70 6.34 -12.95
C ASP A 126 10.39 6.70 -14.40
N LEU A 127 9.65 5.84 -15.10
CA LEU A 127 9.20 6.08 -16.46
C LEU A 127 8.24 7.28 -16.56
N VAL A 128 7.27 7.38 -15.65
CA VAL A 128 6.37 8.56 -15.57
C VAL A 128 7.17 9.83 -15.30
N GLY A 129 8.20 9.77 -14.46
CA GLY A 129 9.12 10.89 -14.22
C GLY A 129 9.82 11.36 -15.49
N GLN A 130 10.32 10.43 -16.30
CA GLN A 130 10.94 10.74 -17.59
C GLN A 130 9.96 11.40 -18.57
N TYR A 131 8.75 10.86 -18.70
CA TYR A 131 7.71 11.46 -19.56
C TYR A 131 7.32 12.86 -19.10
N LYS A 132 7.18 13.09 -17.78
CA LYS A 132 6.93 14.43 -17.23
C LYS A 132 8.05 15.42 -17.57
N GLY A 133 9.30 14.96 -17.63
CA GLY A 133 10.44 15.78 -18.08
C GLY A 133 10.29 16.20 -19.53
N ILE A 134 10.10 15.23 -20.43
CA ILE A 134 9.92 15.46 -21.87
C ILE A 134 8.75 16.42 -22.14
N ILE A 135 7.62 16.25 -21.46
CA ILE A 135 6.45 17.13 -21.64
C ILE A 135 6.79 18.58 -21.27
N ARG A 136 7.54 18.81 -20.19
CA ARG A 136 7.94 20.17 -19.79
C ARG A 136 8.87 20.84 -20.80
N ASP A 137 9.79 20.07 -21.37
CA ASP A 137 10.72 20.58 -22.38
C ASP A 137 9.94 20.96 -23.65
N LEU A 138 9.00 20.11 -24.08
CA LEU A 138 8.09 20.40 -25.19
C LEU A 138 7.21 21.62 -24.93
N ASP A 139 6.66 21.76 -23.72
CA ASP A 139 5.85 22.93 -23.34
C ASP A 139 6.66 24.23 -23.40
N GLN A 140 7.94 24.20 -23.02
CA GLN A 140 8.84 25.35 -23.15
C GLN A 140 9.14 25.70 -24.60
N GLU A 141 9.41 24.69 -25.45
CA GLU A 141 9.68 24.90 -26.87
C GLU A 141 8.45 25.45 -27.59
N ILE A 142 7.25 24.89 -27.32
CA ILE A 142 5.98 25.41 -27.85
C ILE A 142 5.76 26.86 -27.42
N LYS A 143 6.07 27.20 -26.17
CA LYS A 143 5.93 28.57 -25.68
C LYS A 143 6.88 29.51 -26.43
N SER A 144 8.14 29.13 -26.61
CA SER A 144 9.12 29.92 -27.36
C SER A 144 8.72 30.10 -28.82
N LEU A 145 8.28 29.04 -29.50
CA LEU A 145 7.80 29.11 -30.88
C LEU A 145 6.57 30.01 -31.02
N LYS A 146 5.63 29.95 -30.06
CA LYS A 146 4.45 30.85 -30.05
C LYS A 146 4.83 32.31 -29.86
N GLU A 147 5.86 32.61 -29.06
CA GLU A 147 6.40 33.96 -28.89
C GLU A 147 7.05 34.46 -30.20
N GLN A 148 7.90 33.64 -30.84
CA GLN A 148 8.51 33.97 -32.12
C GLN A 148 7.49 34.23 -33.24
N VAL A 149 6.43 33.41 -33.32
CA VAL A 149 5.35 33.61 -34.32
C VAL A 149 4.58 34.91 -34.06
N LYS A 150 4.43 35.34 -32.80
CA LYS A 150 3.84 36.64 -32.48
C LYS A 150 4.72 37.80 -32.95
N ASP A 151 6.03 37.69 -32.76
CA ASP A 151 6.99 38.73 -33.14
C ASP A 151 7.14 38.87 -34.67
N VAL A 152 6.91 37.80 -35.44
CA VAL A 152 6.99 37.81 -36.91
C VAL A 152 5.70 38.32 -37.58
N ASN A 153 4.57 38.35 -36.87
CA ASN A 153 3.28 38.85 -37.39
C ASN A 153 2.98 40.33 -37.01
N LEU A 154 3.99 41.05 -36.51
CA LEU A 154 4.00 42.51 -36.27
C LEU A 154 4.86 43.21 -37.33
#